data_AF-A0A950CZA8-F1
#
_entry.id   AF-A0A950CZA8-F1
#
_cell.length_a   1.000
_cell.length_b   1.000
_cell.length_c   1.000
_cell.angle_alpha   90.00
_cell.angle_beta   90.00
_cell.angle_gamma   90.00
#
_symmetry.space_group_name_H-M   'P 1'
#
loop_
_entity.id
_entity.type
_entity.pdbx_description
1 polymer ?
#
loop_
_entity_poly.entity_id
_entity_poly.type
_entity_poly.pdbx_seq_one_letter_code
_entity_poly.pdbx_strand_id
1 'polypeptide(L)'
;MATLPYADLLGNQDPLAVLSETPRRLHALRELLGDSGLNAPWAPGKWTGAQIFSHLADCEIAFGFRYRQVLAEDNHSVQTFDQDAWAKQYPLSSDLALQAFSALRGWNLALLRKAAEGSFSKPVSHPERGKLTLGNLIQIAAGHDLNHLRQIDKLASQRPLA
;
A
#
# COMPACT_ATOMS: atom_id res chain seq x y z
N MET A 1 14.24 3.22 -18.41
CA MET A 1 14.89 2.94 -17.11
C MET A 1 13.81 2.53 -16.12
N ALA A 2 14.15 1.75 -15.09
CA ALA A 2 13.22 1.40 -14.02
C ALA A 2 12.72 2.66 -13.31
N THR A 3 11.42 2.76 -13.04
CA THR A 3 10.85 3.87 -12.25
C THR A 3 10.30 3.34 -10.93
N LEU A 4 10.84 3.81 -9.81
CA LEU A 4 10.38 3.50 -8.46
C LEU A 4 9.57 4.70 -7.94
N PRO A 5 8.25 4.73 -8.13
CA PRO A 5 7.45 5.78 -7.49
C PRO A 5 7.66 5.74 -5.98
N TYR A 6 7.62 6.90 -5.35
CA TYR A 6 7.72 7.06 -3.89
C TYR A 6 9.08 6.70 -3.27
N ALA A 7 10.13 6.47 -4.08
CA ALA A 7 11.47 6.21 -3.58
C ALA A 7 11.95 7.30 -2.60
N ASP A 8 11.67 8.57 -2.91
CA ASP A 8 12.01 9.71 -2.04
C ASP A 8 11.26 9.68 -0.70
N LEU A 9 10.02 9.15 -0.68
CA LEU A 9 9.23 9.04 0.55
C LEU A 9 9.78 7.95 1.47
N LEU A 10 10.24 6.86 0.87
CA LEU A 10 10.85 5.74 1.58
C LEU A 10 12.22 6.12 2.15
N GLY A 11 13.06 6.81 1.36
CA GLY A 11 14.41 7.19 1.73
C GLY A 11 15.26 5.96 2.08
N ASN A 12 15.88 5.97 3.27
CA ASN A 12 16.74 4.88 3.76
C ASN A 12 16.01 3.89 4.69
N GLN A 13 14.67 3.98 4.80
CA GLN A 13 13.92 3.08 5.66
C GLN A 13 13.87 1.66 5.07
N ASP A 14 13.91 0.65 5.94
CA ASP A 14 13.68 -0.74 5.53
C ASP A 14 12.22 -0.90 5.04
N PRO A 15 11.99 -1.28 3.77
CA PRO A 15 10.65 -1.51 3.24
C PRO A 15 9.83 -2.49 4.07
N LEU A 16 10.44 -3.57 4.57
CA LEU A 16 9.69 -4.58 5.34
C LEU A 16 9.28 -4.04 6.71
N ALA A 17 10.11 -3.22 7.33
CA ALA A 17 9.76 -2.53 8.58
C ALA A 17 8.60 -1.55 8.37
N VAL A 18 8.65 -0.74 7.32
CA VAL A 18 7.54 0.17 6.95
C VAL A 18 6.25 -0.62 6.74
N LEU A 19 6.30 -1.65 5.90
CA LEU A 19 5.12 -2.49 5.61
C LEU A 19 4.58 -3.19 6.86
N SER A 20 5.45 -3.61 7.78
CA SER A 20 5.05 -4.23 9.05
C SER A 20 4.36 -3.25 10.00
N GLU A 21 4.69 -1.97 9.91
CA GLU A 21 4.23 -0.93 10.81
C GLU A 21 2.93 -0.25 10.32
N THR A 22 2.70 -0.21 9.00
CA THR A 22 1.53 0.44 8.40
C THR A 22 0.18 0.03 9.02
N PRO A 23 -0.13 -1.28 9.25
CA PRO A 23 -1.42 -1.66 9.84
C PRO A 23 -1.65 -0.99 11.20
N ARG A 24 -0.64 -1.00 12.09
CA ARG A 24 -0.73 -0.38 13.42
C ARG A 24 -1.02 1.12 13.31
N ARG A 25 -0.36 1.81 12.38
CA ARG A 25 -0.60 3.23 12.12
C ARG A 25 -2.02 3.50 11.60
N LEU A 26 -2.52 2.69 10.68
CA LEU A 26 -3.88 2.84 10.17
C LEU A 26 -4.94 2.58 11.26
N HIS A 27 -4.71 1.61 12.14
CA HIS A 27 -5.57 1.40 13.32
C HIS A 27 -5.63 2.65 14.20
N ALA A 28 -4.49 3.23 14.58
CA ALA A 28 -4.45 4.43 15.39
C ALA A 28 -5.16 5.63 14.71
N LEU A 29 -4.97 5.81 13.40
CA LEU A 29 -5.63 6.87 12.63
C LEU A 29 -7.14 6.65 12.52
N ARG A 30 -7.58 5.39 12.35
CA ARG A 30 -9.00 5.02 12.30
C ARG A 30 -9.71 5.30 13.63
N GLU A 31 -9.06 4.98 14.75
CA GLU A 31 -9.56 5.27 16.10
C GLU A 31 -9.65 6.78 16.35
N LEU A 32 -8.60 7.54 15.99
CA LEU A 32 -8.56 8.98 16.16
C LEU A 32 -9.60 9.73 15.33
N LEU A 33 -9.75 9.35 14.06
CA LEU A 33 -10.60 10.07 13.11
C LEU A 33 -12.07 9.69 13.23
N GLY A 34 -12.38 8.43 13.53
CA GLY A 34 -13.77 7.96 13.43
C GLY A 34 -14.32 8.04 12.00
N ASP A 35 -15.59 7.68 11.81
CA ASP A 35 -16.23 7.76 10.50
C ASP A 35 -16.37 9.20 10.01
N SER A 36 -16.72 10.12 10.91
CA SER A 36 -16.88 11.53 10.57
C SER A 36 -15.57 12.19 10.11
N GLY A 37 -14.43 11.80 10.69
CA GLY A 37 -13.13 12.30 10.25
C GLY A 37 -12.68 11.67 8.93
N LEU A 38 -12.95 10.39 8.72
CA LEU A 38 -12.56 9.68 7.49
C LEU A 38 -13.42 10.03 6.28
N ASN A 39 -14.65 10.53 6.47
CA ASN A 39 -15.52 10.98 5.38
C ASN A 39 -15.13 12.35 4.81
N ALA A 40 -14.12 13.02 5.37
CA ALA A 40 -13.59 14.28 4.83
C ALA A 40 -12.47 14.03 3.79
N PRO A 41 -12.37 14.84 2.72
CA PRO A 41 -11.27 14.79 1.78
C PRO A 41 -10.00 15.39 2.39
N TRP A 42 -8.83 14.79 2.17
CA TRP A 42 -7.56 15.26 2.76
C TRP A 42 -7.06 16.60 2.18
N ALA A 43 -7.56 16.96 1.00
CA ALA A 43 -7.42 18.26 0.37
C ALA A 43 -8.57 18.47 -0.65
N PRO A 44 -8.86 19.71 -1.08
CA PRO A 44 -9.90 19.99 -2.06
C PRO A 44 -9.76 19.14 -3.33
N GLY A 45 -10.84 18.45 -3.72
CA GLY A 45 -10.88 17.58 -4.90
C GLY A 45 -10.08 16.27 -4.79
N LYS A 46 -9.59 15.91 -3.59
CA LYS A 46 -8.89 14.64 -3.34
C LYS A 46 -9.79 13.64 -2.62
N TRP A 47 -9.34 12.38 -2.59
CA TRP A 47 -10.05 11.30 -1.92
C TRP A 47 -10.29 11.57 -0.44
N THR A 48 -11.36 10.99 0.09
CA THR A 48 -11.62 10.91 1.52
C THR A 48 -10.70 9.89 2.20
N GLY A 49 -10.55 10.00 3.52
CA GLY A 49 -9.86 8.97 4.30
C GLY A 49 -10.47 7.58 4.08
N ALA A 50 -11.80 7.47 4.07
CA ALA A 50 -12.49 6.19 3.82
C ALA A 50 -12.18 5.59 2.44
N GLN A 51 -12.06 6.43 1.41
CA GLN A 51 -11.63 5.99 0.08
C GLN A 51 -10.18 5.49 0.07
N ILE A 52 -9.28 6.18 0.79
CA ILE A 52 -7.89 5.75 0.93
C ILE A 52 -7.78 4.38 1.63
N PHE A 53 -8.59 4.12 2.66
CA PHE A 53 -8.62 2.81 3.33
C PHE A 53 -9.02 1.69 2.37
N SER A 54 -10.06 1.91 1.55
CA SER A 54 -10.50 0.93 0.54
C SER A 54 -9.40 0.68 -0.51
N HIS A 55 -8.77 1.76 -0.99
CA HIS A 55 -7.68 1.71 -1.95
C HIS A 55 -6.45 0.94 -1.43
N LEU A 56 -6.07 1.16 -0.17
CA LEU A 56 -4.95 0.44 0.45
C LEU A 56 -5.24 -1.07 0.53
N ALA A 57 -6.46 -1.46 0.91
CA ALA A 57 -6.86 -2.86 0.95
C ALA A 57 -6.76 -3.53 -0.43
N ASP A 58 -7.27 -2.89 -1.48
CA ASP A 58 -7.21 -3.42 -2.85
C ASP A 58 -5.78 -3.44 -3.41
N CYS A 59 -4.96 -2.43 -3.09
CA CYS A 59 -3.55 -2.42 -3.46
C CYS A 59 -2.79 -3.60 -2.80
N GLU A 60 -3.10 -3.94 -1.56
CA GLU A 60 -2.46 -5.07 -0.87
C GLU A 60 -2.79 -6.42 -1.53
N ILE A 61 -4.00 -6.58 -2.09
CA ILE A 61 -4.36 -7.74 -2.93
C ILE A 61 -3.47 -7.76 -4.17
N ALA A 62 -3.37 -6.65 -4.90
CA ALA A 62 -2.59 -6.56 -6.13
C ALA A 62 -1.10 -6.84 -5.89
N PHE A 63 -0.50 -6.22 -4.87
CA PHE A 63 0.90 -6.47 -4.51
C PHE A 63 1.12 -7.91 -4.04
N GLY A 64 0.25 -8.42 -3.16
CA GLY A 64 0.31 -9.80 -2.67
C GLY A 64 0.24 -10.84 -3.79
N PHE A 65 -0.62 -10.62 -4.79
CA PHE A 65 -0.70 -11.48 -5.96
C PHE A 65 0.61 -11.45 -6.77
N ARG A 66 1.13 -10.25 -7.08
CA ARG A 66 2.39 -10.07 -7.81
C ARG A 66 3.58 -10.72 -7.10
N TYR A 67 3.66 -10.64 -5.78
CA TYR A 67 4.73 -11.31 -5.02
C TYR A 67 4.75 -12.82 -5.27
N ARG A 68 3.58 -13.46 -5.28
CA ARG A 68 3.45 -14.90 -5.55
C ARG A 68 3.88 -15.25 -6.96
N GLN A 69 3.48 -14.46 -7.95
CA GLN A 69 3.89 -14.66 -9.34
C GLN A 69 5.41 -14.58 -9.50
N VAL A 70 6.05 -13.56 -8.93
CA VAL A 70 7.52 -13.39 -9.02
C VAL A 70 8.28 -14.48 -8.26
N LEU A 71 7.73 -14.96 -7.13
CA LEU A 71 8.34 -16.06 -6.39
C LEU A 71 8.21 -17.40 -7.15
N ALA A 72 7.07 -17.66 -7.78
CA ALA A 72 6.77 -18.92 -8.46
C ALA A 72 7.35 -19.01 -9.89
N GLU A 73 7.45 -17.89 -10.60
CA GLU A 73 7.78 -17.86 -12.02
C GLU A 73 9.05 -17.04 -12.26
N ASP A 74 9.83 -17.41 -13.27
CA ASP A 74 11.02 -16.67 -13.67
C ASP A 74 10.68 -15.62 -14.73
N ASN A 75 11.19 -14.40 -14.56
CA ASN A 75 10.98 -13.27 -15.47
C ASN A 75 9.48 -12.93 -15.73
N HIS A 76 8.62 -13.16 -14.74
CA HIS A 76 7.18 -12.88 -14.86
C HIS A 76 6.89 -11.43 -15.28
N SER A 77 5.82 -11.23 -16.06
CA SER A 77 5.30 -9.90 -16.40
C SER A 77 4.02 -9.60 -15.62
N VAL A 78 4.12 -8.72 -14.62
CA VAL A 78 2.98 -8.43 -13.74
C VAL A 78 1.89 -7.64 -14.45
N GLN A 79 0.64 -7.87 -14.06
CA GLN A 79 -0.51 -7.11 -14.54
C GLN A 79 -0.56 -5.72 -13.89
N THR A 80 -0.92 -4.69 -14.67
CA THR A 80 -1.23 -3.35 -14.15
C THR A 80 -2.71 -3.26 -13.76
N PHE A 81 -3.08 -2.19 -13.07
CA PHE A 81 -4.48 -1.90 -12.76
C PHE A 81 -4.71 -0.40 -12.77
N ASP A 82 -5.93 0.01 -13.12
CA ASP A 82 -6.37 1.40 -13.08
C ASP A 82 -7.00 1.69 -11.71
N GLN A 83 -6.23 2.35 -10.83
CA GLN A 83 -6.67 2.70 -9.49
C GLN A 83 -7.88 3.65 -9.48
N ASP A 84 -8.01 4.53 -10.48
CA ASP A 84 -9.12 5.49 -10.55
C ASP A 84 -10.40 4.79 -11.02
N ALA A 85 -10.27 3.78 -11.90
CA ALA A 85 -11.37 2.91 -12.26
C ALA A 85 -11.85 2.06 -11.07
N TRP A 86 -10.94 1.51 -10.27
CA TRP A 86 -11.28 0.75 -9.05
C TRP A 86 -11.95 1.65 -8.01
N ALA A 87 -11.44 2.88 -7.86
CA ALA A 87 -11.96 3.85 -6.89
C ALA A 87 -13.39 4.31 -7.12
N LYS A 88 -13.99 4.01 -8.29
CA LYS A 88 -15.42 4.25 -8.56
C LYS A 88 -16.34 3.47 -7.62
N GLN A 89 -15.86 2.38 -7.00
CA GLN A 89 -16.63 1.57 -6.05
C GLN A 89 -16.39 1.97 -4.59
N TYR A 90 -15.56 2.98 -4.33
CA TYR A 90 -15.20 3.43 -2.99
C TYR A 90 -16.07 4.61 -2.51
N PRO A 91 -16.21 4.83 -1.20
CA PRO A 91 -15.65 4.02 -0.11
C PRO A 91 -16.47 2.76 0.19
N LEU A 92 -15.78 1.69 0.56
CA LEU A 92 -16.36 0.60 1.33
C LEU A 92 -16.25 0.90 2.83
N SER A 93 -16.71 -0.01 3.69
CA SER A 93 -16.53 0.12 5.14
C SER A 93 -15.04 0.22 5.48
N SER A 94 -14.64 1.33 6.14
CA SER A 94 -13.25 1.56 6.55
C SER A 94 -12.76 0.48 7.52
N ASP A 95 -13.64 -0.07 8.36
CA ASP A 95 -13.29 -1.15 9.29
C ASP A 95 -13.07 -2.47 8.57
N LEU A 96 -13.93 -2.80 7.58
CA LEU A 96 -13.73 -4.00 6.76
C LEU A 96 -12.47 -3.88 5.89
N ALA A 97 -12.24 -2.70 5.29
CA ALA A 97 -11.04 -2.43 4.51
C ALA A 97 -9.78 -2.55 5.36
N LEU A 98 -9.78 -2.00 6.59
CA LEU A 98 -8.67 -2.12 7.53
C LEU A 98 -8.43 -3.58 7.94
N GLN A 99 -9.48 -4.34 8.25
CA GLN A 99 -9.35 -5.77 8.57
C GLN A 99 -8.76 -6.56 7.41
N ALA A 100 -9.26 -6.34 6.19
CA ALA A 100 -8.75 -6.99 4.99
C ALA A 100 -7.28 -6.64 4.74
N PHE A 101 -6.94 -5.36 4.77
CA PHE A 101 -5.57 -4.88 4.64
C PHE A 101 -4.64 -5.50 5.69
N SER A 102 -5.00 -5.44 6.96
CA SER A 102 -4.19 -5.97 8.08
C SER A 102 -3.95 -7.48 7.95
N ALA A 103 -5.00 -8.25 7.61
CA ALA A 103 -4.88 -9.70 7.43
C ALA A 103 -3.98 -10.05 6.23
N LEU A 104 -4.21 -9.41 5.08
CA LEU A 104 -3.41 -9.63 3.87
C LEU A 104 -1.96 -9.19 4.08
N ARG A 105 -1.73 -8.06 4.74
CA ARG A 105 -0.38 -7.57 5.05
C ARG A 105 0.38 -8.54 5.94
N GLY A 106 -0.25 -9.05 7.00
CA GLY A 106 0.34 -10.08 7.85
C GLY A 106 0.70 -11.35 7.07
N TRP A 107 -0.22 -11.81 6.22
CA TRP A 107 -0.01 -12.99 5.38
C TRP A 107 1.11 -12.81 4.35
N ASN A 108 1.15 -11.66 3.69
CA ASN A 108 2.17 -11.31 2.71
C ASN A 108 3.55 -11.14 3.36
N LEU A 109 3.64 -10.52 4.54
CA LEU A 109 4.90 -10.41 5.27
C LEU A 109 5.42 -11.78 5.72
N ALA A 110 4.54 -12.68 6.16
CA ALA A 110 4.95 -14.05 6.49
C ALA A 110 5.54 -14.79 5.27
N LEU A 111 4.93 -14.63 4.09
CA LEU A 111 5.45 -15.16 2.83
C LEU A 111 6.83 -14.55 2.50
N LEU A 112 6.95 -13.23 2.53
CA LEU A 112 8.17 -12.52 2.17
C LEU A 112 9.34 -12.84 3.11
N ARG A 113 9.09 -13.00 4.41
CA ARG A 113 10.11 -13.40 5.39
C ARG A 113 10.58 -14.84 5.22
N LYS A 114 9.75 -15.71 4.64
CA LYS A 114 10.09 -17.12 4.35
C LYS A 114 10.76 -17.30 2.97
N ALA A 115 10.72 -16.29 2.11
CA ALA A 115 11.33 -16.37 0.79
C ALA A 115 12.82 -16.73 0.90
N ALA A 116 13.31 -17.58 -0.01
CA ALA A 116 14.70 -18.02 -0.01
C ALA A 116 15.66 -16.83 -0.19
N GLU A 117 16.89 -16.99 0.27
CA GLU A 117 17.94 -16.00 0.05
C GLU A 117 18.06 -15.65 -1.44
N GLY A 118 18.24 -14.37 -1.75
CA GLY A 118 18.29 -13.88 -3.13
C GLY A 118 16.93 -13.74 -3.85
N SER A 119 15.82 -14.20 -3.26
CA SER A 119 14.48 -14.07 -3.91
C SER A 119 14.11 -12.62 -4.22
N PHE A 120 14.58 -11.67 -3.42
CA PHE A 120 14.26 -10.25 -3.62
C PHE A 120 14.95 -9.67 -4.86
N SER A 121 16.02 -10.31 -5.34
CA SER A 121 16.69 -9.97 -6.60
C SER A 121 16.03 -10.60 -7.83
N LYS A 122 14.98 -11.44 -7.66
CA LYS A 122 14.30 -12.05 -8.80
C LYS A 122 13.73 -10.96 -9.73
N PRO A 123 14.04 -11.03 -11.05
CA PRO A 123 13.59 -10.03 -12.01
C PRO A 123 12.09 -10.16 -12.29
N VAL A 124 11.46 -9.02 -12.55
CA VAL A 124 10.05 -8.90 -12.94
C VAL A 124 9.89 -7.80 -13.99
N SER A 125 9.07 -8.04 -15.00
CA SER A 125 8.70 -7.02 -15.99
C SER A 125 7.42 -6.33 -15.56
N HIS A 126 7.42 -5.00 -15.49
CA HIS A 126 6.23 -4.20 -15.21
C HIS A 126 5.88 -3.35 -16.44
N PRO A 127 4.69 -3.51 -17.05
CA PRO A 127 4.34 -2.85 -18.31
C PRO A 127 4.56 -1.33 -18.32
N GLU A 128 4.25 -0.65 -17.22
CA GLU A 128 4.42 0.81 -17.09
C GLU A 128 5.78 1.26 -16.53
N ARG A 129 6.55 0.37 -15.91
CA ARG A 129 7.74 0.75 -15.10
C ARG A 129 9.03 0.11 -15.58
N GLY A 130 8.94 -0.76 -16.60
CA GLY A 130 10.07 -1.49 -17.15
C GLY A 130 10.51 -2.66 -16.27
N LYS A 131 11.79 -2.99 -16.35
CA LYS A 131 12.39 -4.09 -15.60
C LYS A 131 12.61 -3.69 -14.14
N LEU A 132 12.08 -4.48 -13.23
CA LEU A 132 12.18 -4.33 -11.78
C LEU A 132 12.66 -5.66 -11.17
N THR A 133 12.78 -5.67 -9.85
CA THR A 133 12.96 -6.88 -9.04
C THR A 133 11.79 -7.04 -8.05
N LEU A 134 11.66 -8.19 -7.40
CA LEU A 134 10.74 -8.36 -6.28
C LEU A 134 10.99 -7.30 -5.19
N GLY A 135 12.26 -7.04 -4.85
CA GLY A 135 12.65 -6.01 -3.89
C GLY A 135 12.17 -4.62 -4.30
N ASN A 136 12.18 -4.30 -5.59
CA ASN A 136 11.61 -3.04 -6.08
C ASN A 136 10.08 -2.98 -5.90
N LEU A 137 9.34 -4.07 -6.12
CA LEU A 137 7.89 -4.09 -5.85
C LEU A 137 7.58 -3.85 -4.38
N ILE A 138 8.37 -4.43 -3.47
CA ILE A 138 8.26 -4.24 -2.02
C ILE A 138 8.54 -2.78 -1.64
N GLN A 139 9.59 -2.17 -2.22
CA GLN A 139 9.90 -0.75 -2.02
C GLN A 139 8.76 0.16 -2.51
N ILE A 140 8.17 -0.15 -3.67
CA ILE A 140 7.03 0.59 -4.21
C ILE A 140 5.83 0.50 -3.25
N ALA A 141 5.52 -0.69 -2.73
CA ALA A 141 4.43 -0.86 -1.76
C ALA A 141 4.69 -0.07 -0.47
N ALA A 142 5.92 -0.11 0.06
CA ALA A 142 6.29 0.63 1.26
C ALA A 142 6.19 2.15 1.07
N GLY A 143 6.69 2.67 -0.05
CA GLY A 143 6.58 4.09 -0.38
C GLY A 143 5.13 4.53 -0.64
N HIS A 144 4.31 3.67 -1.23
CA HIS A 144 2.88 3.89 -1.44
C HIS A 144 2.11 3.98 -0.12
N ASP A 145 2.37 3.09 0.83
CA ASP A 145 1.83 3.18 2.19
C ASP A 145 2.19 4.52 2.85
N LEU A 146 3.46 4.92 2.81
CA LEU A 146 3.92 6.18 3.40
C LEU A 146 3.23 7.40 2.77
N ASN A 147 3.01 7.38 1.46
CA ASN A 147 2.27 8.42 0.76
C ASN A 147 0.84 8.57 1.31
N HIS A 148 0.11 7.46 1.45
CA HIS A 148 -1.27 7.48 1.91
C HIS A 148 -1.39 7.74 3.43
N LEU A 149 -0.45 7.24 4.23
CA LEU A 149 -0.37 7.61 5.65
C LEU A 149 -0.20 9.12 5.83
N ARG A 150 0.67 9.78 5.05
CA ARG A 150 0.82 11.25 5.10
C ARG A 150 -0.47 11.99 4.74
N GLN A 151 -1.25 11.46 3.81
CA GLN A 151 -2.55 12.05 3.44
C GLN A 151 -3.55 11.95 4.61
N ILE A 152 -3.61 10.81 5.29
CA ILE A 152 -4.50 10.60 6.44
C ILE A 152 -3.99 11.38 7.68
N ASP A 153 -2.68 11.48 7.90
CA ASP A 153 -2.10 12.31 8.97
C ASP A 153 -2.50 13.78 8.80
N LYS A 154 -2.56 14.27 7.55
CA LYS A 154 -3.00 15.64 7.24
C LYS A 154 -4.47 15.84 7.61
N LEU A 155 -5.34 14.84 7.41
CA LEU A 155 -6.72 14.89 7.91
C LEU A 155 -6.76 14.98 9.43
N ALA A 156 -5.99 14.15 10.13
CA ALA A 156 -5.93 14.15 11.59
C ALA A 156 -5.45 15.50 12.16
N SER A 157 -4.50 16.13 11.49
CA SER A 157 -3.95 17.43 11.89
C SER A 157 -4.91 18.62 11.67
N GLN A 158 -5.94 18.44 10.84
CA GLN A 158 -6.94 19.49 10.55
C GLN A 158 -8.11 19.49 11.56
N ARG A 159 -8.22 18.47 12.41
CA ARG A 159 -9.23 18.47 13.47
C ARG A 159 -8.80 19.38 14.62
N PRO A 160 -9.68 20.28 15.11
CA PRO A 160 -9.46 20.91 16.40
C PRO A 160 -9.32 19.82 17.46
N LEU A 161 -8.29 19.92 18.31
CA LEU A 161 -8.28 19.16 19.56
C LEU A 161 -9.53 19.57 20.33
N ALA A 162 -10.43 18.61 20.57
CA ALA A 162 -11.60 18.80 21.42
C ALA A 162 -11.18 19.04 22.87
#